data_AF-D2JW15-F1
#
_entry.id   AF-D2JW15-F1
#
_cell.length_a   1.000
_cell.length_b   1.000
_cell.length_c   1.000
_cell.angle_alpha   90.00
_cell.angle_beta   90.00
_cell.angle_gamma   90.00
#
_symmetry.space_group_name_H-M   'P 1'
#
loop_
_entity.id
_entity.type
_entity.pdbx_description
1 polymer ?
#
loop_
_entity_poly.entity_id
_entity_poly.type
_entity_poly.pdbx_seq_one_letter_code
_entity_poly.pdbx_strand_id
1 'polypeptide(L)' 'TELARTVADVIEHKEAHFKPVYELDMSLKEKIEAVAKKIYGADGVNFDSAALKNIEKLEALGFGKLSV' A
#
# COMPACT_ATOMS: atom_id res chain seq x y z
N THR A 1 -27.50 16.65 -10.39
CA THR A 1 -27.44 17.00 -8.95
C THR A 1 -27.50 15.78 -8.04
N GLU A 2 -27.93 14.61 -8.53
CA GLU A 2 -27.99 13.37 -7.74
C GLU A 2 -26.62 12.99 -7.14
N LEU A 3 -25.55 12.92 -7.93
CA LEU A 3 -24.17 12.73 -7.44
C LEU A 3 -23.79 13.67 -6.27
N ALA A 4 -24.11 14.96 -6.37
CA ALA A 4 -23.76 15.94 -5.34
C ALA A 4 -24.52 15.69 -4.02
N ARG A 5 -25.79 15.29 -4.10
CA ARG A 5 -26.58 14.93 -2.91
C ARG A 5 -26.07 13.64 -2.28
N THR A 6 -25.75 12.64 -3.10
CA THR A 6 -25.23 11.34 -2.64
C THR A 6 -23.87 11.49 -1.96
N VAL A 7 -22.98 12.35 -2.47
CA VAL A 7 -21.69 12.63 -1.82
C VAL A 7 -21.89 13.35 -0.49
N ALA A 8 -22.77 14.36 -0.41
CA ALA A 8 -23.07 15.07 0.83
C ALA A 8 -23.64 14.13 1.91
N ASP A 9 -24.58 13.27 1.55
CA ASP A 9 -25.16 12.25 2.43
C ASP A 9 -24.11 11.30 3.02
N VAL A 10 -23.19 10.81 2.18
CA VAL A 10 -22.07 9.95 2.63
C VAL A 10 -21.16 10.69 3.62
N ILE A 11 -20.88 11.97 3.40
CA ILE A 11 -20.04 12.78 4.28
C ILE A 11 -20.75 13.03 5.63
N GLU A 12 -22.06 13.28 5.63
CA GLU A 12 -22.82 13.60 6.84
C GLU A 12 -23.13 12.36 7.71
N HIS A 13 -23.28 11.19 7.09
CA HIS A 13 -23.85 10.02 7.76
C HIS A 13 -22.95 8.79 7.81
N LYS A 14 -21.75 8.80 7.19
CA LYS A 14 -20.80 7.68 7.27
C LYS A 14 -19.46 8.12 7.85
N GLU A 15 -18.93 7.30 8.75
CA GLU A 15 -17.60 7.49 9.28
C GLU A 15 -16.54 6.90 8.32
N ALA A 16 -15.50 7.69 8.03
CA ALA A 16 -14.36 7.24 7.26
C ALA A 16 -13.27 6.68 8.17
N HIS A 17 -13.01 5.37 8.10
CA HIS A 17 -11.87 4.75 8.77
C HIS A 17 -10.65 4.69 7.84
N PHE A 18 -10.21 5.85 7.36
CA PHE A 18 -9.07 5.93 6.46
C PHE A 18 -7.80 5.44 7.16
N LYS A 19 -7.10 4.51 6.51
CA LYS A 19 -5.76 4.07 6.87
C LYS A 19 -4.97 3.72 5.61
N PRO A 20 -3.65 3.97 5.58
CA PRO A 20 -2.79 3.45 4.53
C PRO A 20 -2.89 1.92 4.41
N VAL A 21 -2.52 1.39 3.24
CA VAL A 21 -2.56 -0.05 2.96
C VAL A 21 -1.47 -0.81 3.73
N TYR A 22 -0.39 -0.12 4.09
CA TYR A 22 0.78 -0.60 4.82
C TYR A 22 1.38 0.52 5.69
N GLU A 23 2.17 0.16 6.69
CA GLU A 23 2.95 1.10 7.51
C GLU A 23 4.35 1.34 6.91
N LEU A 24 4.95 2.51 7.19
CA LEU A 24 6.24 2.88 6.61
C LEU A 24 7.44 2.12 7.22
N ASP A 25 7.26 1.50 8.38
CA ASP A 25 8.27 0.69 9.07
C ASP A 25 8.32 -0.77 8.59
N MET A 26 7.34 -1.22 7.82
CA MET A 26 7.36 -2.52 7.14
C MET A 26 8.53 -2.60 6.15
N SER A 27 9.03 -3.82 5.92
CA SER A 27 10.05 -4.07 4.89
C SER A 27 9.53 -3.71 3.49
N LEU A 28 10.43 -3.41 2.55
CA LEU A 28 10.03 -3.12 1.18
C LEU A 28 9.27 -4.28 0.53
N LYS A 29 9.63 -5.53 0.87
CA LYS A 29 8.92 -6.72 0.39
C LYS A 29 7.48 -6.77 0.87
N GLU A 30 7.26 -6.54 2.17
CA GLU A 30 5.92 -6.56 2.76
C GLU A 30 5.05 -5.42 2.24
N LYS A 31 5.64 -4.25 1.96
CA LYS A 31 4.92 -3.12 1.32
C LYS A 31 4.45 -3.47 -0.09
N ILE A 32 5.35 -4.02 -0.91
CA ILE A 32 5.02 -4.49 -2.27
C ILE A 32 3.90 -5.55 -2.21
N GLU A 33 4.02 -6.51 -1.30
CA GLU A 33 3.05 -7.58 -1.14
C GLU A 33 1.70 -7.08 -0.60
N ALA A 34 1.69 -6.09 0.29
CA ALA A 34 0.47 -5.48 0.81
C ALA A 34 -0.35 -4.83 -0.32
N VAL A 35 0.29 -4.12 -1.24
CA VAL A 35 -0.38 -3.56 -2.43
C VAL A 35 -0.90 -4.67 -3.33
N ALA A 36 -0.06 -5.66 -3.66
CA ALA A 36 -0.44 -6.76 -4.54
C ALA A 36 -1.65 -7.52 -4.01
N LYS A 37 -1.66 -7.87 -2.72
CA LYS A 37 -2.75 -8.63 -2.09
C LYS A 37 -4.01 -7.80 -1.87
N LYS A 38 -3.88 -6.62 -1.27
CA LYS A 38 -5.05 -5.84 -0.81
C LYS A 38 -5.70 -5.00 -1.91
N ILE A 39 -4.93 -4.55 -2.91
CA ILE A 39 -5.42 -3.68 -3.98
C ILE A 39 -5.63 -4.45 -5.28
N TYR A 40 -4.67 -5.30 -5.67
CA TYR A 40 -4.77 -6.06 -6.93
C TYR A 40 -5.41 -7.44 -6.75
N GLY A 41 -5.60 -7.92 -5.51
CA GLY A 41 -6.19 -9.23 -5.25
C GLY A 41 -5.29 -10.40 -5.64
N ALA A 42 -3.97 -10.20 -5.67
CA ALA A 42 -3.01 -11.28 -5.96
C ALA A 42 -2.84 -12.22 -4.76
N ASP A 43 -2.46 -13.47 -5.01
CA ASP A 43 -2.13 -14.43 -3.95
C ASP A 43 -0.79 -14.15 -3.26
N GLY A 44 0.11 -13.42 -3.94
CA GLY A 44 1.45 -13.11 -3.46
C GLY A 44 2.32 -12.45 -4.52
N VAL A 45 3.59 -12.28 -4.22
CA VAL A 45 4.58 -11.67 -5.11
C VAL A 45 5.80 -12.58 -5.22
N ASN A 46 6.19 -12.89 -6.45
CA ASN A 46 7.44 -13.58 -6.73
C ASN A 46 8.50 -12.56 -7.10
N PHE A 47 9.62 -12.56 -6.37
CA PHE A 47 10.76 -11.69 -6.63
C PHE A 47 11.85 -12.46 -7.35
N ASP A 48 12.39 -11.89 -8.42
CA ASP A 48 13.59 -12.43 -9.06
C ASP A 48 14.84 -12.14 -8.19
N SER A 49 15.92 -12.87 -8.45
CA SER A 49 17.15 -12.73 -7.66
C SER A 49 17.77 -11.34 -7.76
N ALA A 50 17.57 -10.62 -8.87
CA ALA A 50 18.02 -9.26 -9.06
C ALA A 50 17.21 -8.27 -8.20
N ALA A 51 15.88 -8.38 -8.15
CA ALA A 51 15.06 -7.52 -7.29
C ALA A 51 15.37 -7.74 -5.82
N LEU A 52 15.56 -9.00 -5.38
CA LEU A 52 15.92 -9.30 -4.00
C LEU A 52 17.20 -8.56 -3.57
N LYS A 53 18.25 -8.63 -4.40
CA LYS A 53 19.52 -7.92 -4.15
C LYS A 53 19.34 -6.40 -4.11
N ASN A 54 18.51 -5.86 -5.00
CA ASN A 54 18.24 -4.43 -5.04
C ASN A 54 17.44 -3.96 -3.80
N ILE A 55 16.45 -4.74 -3.38
CA ILE A 55 15.66 -4.47 -2.17
C ILE A 55 16.56 -4.44 -0.94
N GLU A 56 17.40 -5.47 -0.77
CA GLU A 56 18.36 -5.53 0.34
C GLU A 56 19.32 -4.33 0.33
N LYS A 57 19.82 -3.95 -0.85
CA LYS A 57 20.68 -2.78 -1.00
C LYS A 57 19.95 -1.49 -0.61
N LEU A 58 18.70 -1.30 -1.03
CA LEU A 58 17.91 -0.12 -0.71
C LEU A 58 17.63 -0.01 0.78
N GLU A 59 17.30 -1.13 1.44
CA GLU A 59 17.10 -1.17 2.89
C GLU A 59 18.39 -0.84 3.64
N ALA A 60 19.53 -1.41 3.22
CA ALA A 60 20.84 -1.13 3.80
C ALA A 60 21.27 0.34 3.65
N LEU A 61 20.85 1.00 2.56
CA LEU A 61 21.09 2.43 2.33
C LEU A 61 20.11 3.35 3.08
N GLY A 62 19.18 2.79 3.86
CA GLY A 62 18.22 3.54 4.65
C GLY A 62 16.96 3.97 3.89
N PHE A 63 16.77 3.53 2.64
CA PHE A 63 15.59 3.83 1.84
C PHE A 63 14.39 2.92 2.16
N GLY A 64 14.54 1.96 3.08
CA GLY A 64 13.49 1.01 3.44
C GLY A 64 12.22 1.66 3.99
N LYS A 65 12.30 2.89 4.53
CA LYS A 65 11.15 3.61 5.08
C LYS A 65 10.39 4.48 4.06
N LEU A 66 10.81 4.47 2.80
CA LEU A 66 10.06 5.13 1.74
C LEU A 66 8.81 4.32 1.36
N SER A 67 7.85 5.00 0.73
CA SER A 67 6.68 4.39 0.13
C SER A 67 7.05 3.62 -1.14
N VAL A 68 6.31 2.54 -1.39
CA VAL A 68 6.29 1.77 -2.63
C VAL A 68 5.03 2.11 -3.42
#